data_AF-A0A2T7P864-F1
#
_entry.id   AF-A0A2T7P864-F1
#
_cell.length_a   1.000
_cell.length_b   1.000
_cell.length_c   1.000
_cell.angle_alpha   90.00
_cell.angle_beta   90.00
_cell.angle_gamma   90.00
#
_symmetry.space_group_name_H-M   'P 1'
#
loop_
_entity.id
_entity.type
_entity.pdbx_description
1 polymer ?
#
loop_
_entity_poly.entity_id
_entity_poly.type
_entity_poly.pdbx_seq_one_letter_code
_entity_poly.pdbx_strand_id
1 'polypeptide(L)'
;MEEEEKEAEVIFDIKHTVPQHRQYLEFEGVGFGTPAQRQRQYQQYKVVRATENVYQHRVQKLAAHTEDSLVLKDKQQAKKTVISNALHRLVEDLIQESMKRGDFDNLPGQGKPLDYSAHNPLVDSATYNINKILVNNGYAPEWITLSSDIRKEIKQARENLAVAHKRRSENPTSAYDARFWQQTVVKFRTDIKEINAKIDKYNLIVPFLEKQKMPYSAEREVRRVLENLDQYLPSDGSYSYNVSLMAETYQSLPNQSIDWRQVWHDIKQIFKAGKQ
;
A
#
# COMPACT_ATOMS: atom_id res chain seq x y z
N MET A 1 95.55 12.89 -13.75
CA MET A 1 96.12 12.55 -12.44
C MET A 1 94.92 12.39 -11.51
N GLU A 2 94.12 11.35 -11.73
CA GLU A 2 94.32 9.98 -11.20
C GLU A 2 94.50 10.01 -9.69
N GLU A 3 93.37 10.04 -8.97
CA GLU A 3 93.29 9.60 -7.59
C GLU A 3 92.40 8.35 -7.57
N GLU A 4 93.02 7.23 -7.18
CA GLU A 4 92.37 5.99 -6.79
C GLU A 4 91.45 6.25 -5.60
N GLU A 5 90.21 5.80 -5.64
CA GLU A 5 89.50 5.46 -4.41
C GLU A 5 88.72 4.16 -4.54
N LYS A 6 88.92 3.35 -3.49
CA LYS A 6 88.69 1.92 -3.39
C LYS A 6 87.21 1.58 -3.27
N GLU A 7 86.92 0.38 -3.75
CA GLU A 7 85.67 -0.36 -3.60
C GLU A 7 85.16 -0.37 -2.15
N ALA A 8 83.88 -0.06 -1.98
CA ALA A 8 83.09 -0.49 -0.85
C ALA A 8 81.86 -1.22 -1.42
N GLU A 9 81.95 -2.55 -1.48
CA GLU A 9 80.84 -3.44 -1.81
C GLU A 9 79.73 -3.27 -0.77
N VAL A 10 78.64 -2.59 -1.14
CA VAL A 10 77.45 -2.54 -0.29
C VAL A 10 76.59 -3.75 -0.59
N ILE A 11 76.88 -4.85 0.11
CA ILE A 11 76.07 -6.07 0.11
C ILE A 11 74.76 -5.76 0.86
N PHE A 12 73.66 -5.61 0.13
CA PHE A 12 72.32 -5.64 0.72
C PHE A 12 71.79 -7.08 0.72
N ASP A 13 72.02 -7.81 1.83
CA ASP A 13 71.48 -9.15 2.07
C ASP A 13 69.97 -9.05 2.41
N ILE A 14 69.11 -8.91 1.39
CA ILE A 14 67.65 -8.99 1.57
C ILE A 14 67.22 -10.45 1.44
N LYS A 15 67.32 -11.21 2.55
CA LYS A 15 66.68 -12.52 2.68
C LYS A 15 65.18 -12.36 2.92
N HIS A 16 64.46 -11.90 1.90
CA HIS A 16 63.00 -11.96 1.88
C HIS A 16 62.57 -13.12 0.99
N THR A 17 62.23 -14.27 1.59
CA THR A 17 61.51 -15.34 0.89
C THR A 17 60.11 -14.82 0.53
N VAL A 18 59.96 -14.35 -0.70
CA VAL A 18 58.66 -13.93 -1.23
C VAL A 18 57.73 -15.14 -1.21
N PRO A 19 56.53 -15.07 -0.60
CA PRO A 19 55.60 -16.18 -0.59
C PRO A 19 55.30 -16.64 -2.03
N GLN A 20 55.59 -17.90 -2.34
CA GLN A 20 55.22 -18.49 -3.63
C GLN A 20 53.70 -18.73 -3.67
N HIS A 21 52.92 -17.68 -3.88
CA HIS A 21 51.54 -17.80 -4.37
C HIS A 21 51.45 -17.27 -5.80
N ARG A 22 52.31 -17.77 -6.71
CA ARG A 22 52.14 -17.49 -8.14
C ARG A 22 50.96 -18.29 -8.68
N GLN A 23 49.75 -17.83 -8.39
CA GLN A 23 48.57 -18.23 -9.14
C GLN A 23 48.61 -17.46 -10.46
N TYR A 24 48.91 -18.16 -11.56
CA TYR A 24 48.78 -17.58 -12.89
C TYR A 24 47.30 -17.34 -13.17
N LEU A 25 46.96 -16.19 -13.76
CA LEU A 25 45.60 -16.00 -14.29
C LEU A 25 45.34 -17.08 -15.34
N GLU A 26 44.39 -17.96 -15.07
CA GLU A 26 43.85 -18.89 -16.05
C GLU A 26 42.95 -18.10 -16.99
N PHE A 27 43.45 -17.77 -18.18
CA PHE A 27 42.69 -17.03 -19.21
C PHE A 27 41.63 -17.89 -19.90
N GLU A 28 41.12 -18.94 -19.25
CA GLU A 28 40.15 -19.91 -19.82
C GLU A 28 40.58 -20.49 -21.19
N GLY A 29 41.89 -20.57 -21.45
CA GLY A 29 42.45 -20.99 -22.74
C GLY A 29 42.33 -19.93 -23.86
N VAL A 30 41.89 -18.72 -23.55
CA VAL A 30 41.70 -17.62 -24.50
C VAL A 30 42.98 -16.81 -24.67
N GLY A 31 43.46 -16.76 -25.91
CA GLY A 31 44.58 -15.92 -26.33
C GLY A 31 45.91 -16.66 -26.43
N PHE A 32 46.82 -16.09 -27.22
CA PHE A 32 48.15 -16.64 -27.50
C PHE A 32 49.23 -15.58 -27.26
N GLY A 33 50.48 -16.02 -27.07
CA GLY A 33 51.62 -15.13 -26.86
C GLY A 33 52.01 -14.91 -25.40
N THR A 34 52.63 -13.76 -25.11
CA THR A 34 53.18 -13.47 -23.78
C THR A 34 52.07 -13.28 -22.73
N PRO A 35 52.34 -13.46 -21.42
CA PRO A 35 51.32 -13.30 -20.38
C PRO A 35 50.57 -11.96 -20.43
N ALA A 36 51.27 -10.87 -20.75
CA ALA A 36 50.65 -9.54 -20.89
C ALA A 36 49.75 -9.41 -22.14
N GLN A 37 50.12 -10.06 -23.25
CA GLN A 37 49.28 -10.10 -24.45
C GLN A 37 47.99 -10.89 -24.20
N ARG A 38 48.08 -12.05 -23.54
CA ARG A 38 46.91 -12.85 -23.16
C ARG A 38 46.00 -12.12 -22.18
N GLN A 39 46.56 -11.37 -21.23
CA GLN A 39 45.77 -10.57 -20.30
C GLN A 39 44.89 -9.54 -21.03
N ARG A 40 45.46 -8.81 -22.00
CA ARG A 40 44.71 -7.83 -22.81
C ARG A 40 43.61 -8.50 -23.63
N GLN A 41 43.91 -9.63 -24.26
CA GLN A 41 42.94 -10.40 -25.04
C GLN A 41 41.80 -10.96 -24.16
N TYR A 42 42.12 -11.49 -22.99
CA TYR A 42 41.12 -12.00 -22.05
C TYR A 42 40.24 -10.88 -21.48
N GLN A 43 40.81 -9.69 -21.23
CA GLN A 43 40.03 -8.51 -20.87
C GLN A 43 39.04 -8.12 -21.97
N GLN A 44 39.46 -8.11 -23.23
CA GLN A 44 38.56 -7.86 -24.37
C GLN A 44 37.47 -8.94 -24.50
N TYR A 45 37.85 -10.21 -24.36
CA TYR A 45 36.91 -11.34 -24.37
C TYR A 45 35.85 -11.22 -23.27
N LYS A 46 36.26 -10.83 -22.05
CA LYS A 46 35.33 -10.58 -20.93
C LYS A 46 34.32 -9.48 -21.24
N VAL A 47 34.77 -8.38 -21.86
CA VAL A 47 33.90 -7.29 -22.27
C VAL A 47 32.88 -7.78 -23.30
N VAL A 48 33.33 -8.49 -24.34
CA VAL A 48 32.44 -9.04 -25.38
C VAL A 48 31.43 -10.03 -24.79
N ARG A 49 31.87 -10.93 -23.91
CA ARG A 49 30.99 -11.88 -23.24
C ARG A 49 29.96 -11.18 -22.33
N ALA A 50 30.38 -10.13 -21.62
CA ALA A 50 29.46 -9.33 -20.81
C ALA A 50 28.42 -8.63 -21.68
N THR A 51 28.82 -8.06 -22.82
CA THR A 51 27.89 -7.41 -23.75
C THR A 51 26.89 -8.39 -24.35
N GLU A 52 27.34 -9.60 -24.72
CA GLU A 52 26.48 -10.65 -25.25
C GLU A 52 25.47 -11.13 -24.21
N ASN A 53 25.92 -11.37 -22.97
CA ASN A 53 25.03 -11.78 -21.87
C ASN A 53 23.94 -10.73 -21.58
N VAL A 54 24.30 -9.43 -21.59
CA VAL A 54 23.33 -8.34 -21.40
C VAL A 54 22.34 -8.29 -22.57
N TYR A 55 22.83 -8.47 -23.79
CA TYR A 55 21.99 -8.52 -24.99
C TYR A 55 21.00 -9.69 -24.93
N GLN A 56 21.48 -10.90 -24.66
CA GLN A 56 20.63 -12.10 -24.53
C GLN A 56 19.59 -11.95 -23.42
N HIS A 57 19.98 -11.43 -22.24
CA HIS A 57 19.04 -11.17 -21.16
C HIS A 57 17.95 -10.16 -21.58
N ARG A 58 18.32 -9.12 -22.34
CA ARG A 58 17.37 -8.14 -22.86
C ARG A 58 16.42 -8.76 -23.90
N VAL A 59 16.93 -9.61 -24.79
CA VAL A 59 16.11 -10.35 -25.78
C VAL A 59 15.14 -11.29 -25.09
N GLN A 60 15.57 -12.07 -24.10
CA GLN A 60 14.71 -12.97 -23.32
C GLN A 60 13.64 -12.20 -22.55
N LYS A 61 14.00 -11.07 -21.93
CA LYS A 61 13.05 -10.20 -21.24
C LYS A 61 12.01 -9.61 -22.19
N LEU A 62 12.41 -9.22 -23.40
CA LEU A 62 11.47 -8.77 -24.43
C LEU A 62 10.54 -9.91 -24.85
N ALA A 63 11.08 -11.08 -25.18
CA ALA A 63 10.29 -12.26 -25.58
C ALA A 63 9.27 -12.70 -24.51
N ALA A 64 9.62 -12.61 -23.22
CA ALA A 64 8.71 -12.93 -22.11
C ALA A 64 7.59 -11.90 -21.91
N HIS A 65 7.70 -10.70 -22.50
CA HIS A 65 6.73 -9.62 -22.35
C HIS A 65 5.95 -9.31 -23.65
N THR A 66 6.35 -9.82 -24.81
CA THR A 66 5.91 -9.24 -26.10
C THR A 66 4.50 -9.59 -26.55
N GLU A 67 3.98 -10.80 -26.34
CA GLU A 67 2.67 -11.14 -26.92
C GLU A 67 1.54 -10.91 -25.91
N ASP A 68 1.57 -11.57 -24.75
CA ASP A 68 0.46 -11.46 -23.79
C ASP A 68 0.42 -10.09 -23.08
N SER A 69 1.56 -9.48 -22.74
CA SER A 69 1.55 -8.20 -22.00
C SER A 69 1.13 -7.01 -22.87
N LEU A 70 1.55 -6.97 -24.13
CA LEU A 70 1.17 -5.90 -25.06
C LEU A 70 -0.33 -5.98 -25.39
N VAL A 71 -0.84 -7.18 -25.69
CA VAL A 71 -2.28 -7.39 -25.95
C VAL A 71 -3.13 -7.00 -24.75
N LEU A 72 -2.69 -7.29 -23.53
CA LEU A 72 -3.40 -6.88 -22.31
C LEU A 72 -3.42 -5.35 -22.13
N LYS A 73 -2.29 -4.66 -22.39
CA LYS A 73 -2.22 -3.20 -22.33
C LYS A 73 -3.10 -2.53 -23.39
N ASP A 74 -3.07 -3.03 -24.62
CA ASP A 74 -3.91 -2.50 -25.70
C ASP A 74 -5.38 -2.72 -25.42
N LYS A 75 -5.76 -3.89 -24.86
CA LYS A 75 -7.13 -4.17 -24.41
C LYS A 75 -7.57 -3.22 -23.29
N GLN A 76 -6.70 -2.92 -22.33
CA GLN A 76 -6.99 -1.95 -21.26
C GLN A 76 -7.16 -0.54 -21.82
N GLN A 77 -6.29 -0.12 -22.75
CA GLN A 77 -6.35 1.19 -23.36
C GLN A 77 -7.61 1.33 -24.25
N ALA A 78 -7.95 0.31 -25.03
CA ALA A 78 -9.18 0.27 -25.82
C ALA A 78 -10.42 0.41 -24.93
N LYS A 79 -10.48 -0.34 -23.82
CA LYS A 79 -11.55 -0.19 -22.81
C LYS A 79 -11.62 1.23 -22.26
N LYS A 80 -10.48 1.83 -21.92
CA LYS A 80 -10.41 3.21 -21.43
C LYS A 80 -10.98 4.21 -22.44
N THR A 81 -10.60 4.09 -23.72
CA THR A 81 -11.10 4.97 -24.79
C THR A 81 -12.61 4.80 -24.99
N VAL A 82 -13.11 3.56 -24.98
CA VAL A 82 -14.55 3.29 -25.09
C VAL A 82 -15.32 3.91 -23.92
N ILE A 83 -14.82 3.75 -22.69
CA ILE A 83 -15.44 4.33 -21.48
C ILE A 83 -15.42 5.86 -21.55
N SER A 84 -14.30 6.47 -21.94
CA SER A 84 -14.18 7.93 -22.08
C SER A 84 -15.17 8.48 -23.10
N ASN A 85 -15.30 7.82 -24.26
CA ASN A 85 -16.24 8.24 -25.30
C ASN A 85 -17.69 8.09 -24.85
N ALA A 86 -18.03 7.01 -24.12
CA ALA A 86 -19.36 6.83 -23.56
C ALA A 86 -19.69 7.91 -22.53
N LEU A 87 -18.73 8.26 -21.67
CA LEU A 87 -18.86 9.33 -20.69
C LEU A 87 -19.09 10.68 -21.39
N HIS A 88 -18.28 11.02 -22.39
CA HIS A 88 -18.44 12.27 -23.14
C HIS A 88 -19.83 12.39 -23.78
N ARG A 89 -20.36 11.30 -24.36
CA ARG A 89 -21.72 11.29 -24.92
C ARG A 89 -22.78 11.50 -23.85
N LEU A 90 -22.67 10.80 -22.72
CA LEU A 90 -23.60 10.97 -21.60
C LEU A 90 -23.59 12.41 -21.08
N VAL A 91 -22.40 13.00 -20.93
CA VAL A 91 -22.26 14.40 -20.48
C VAL A 91 -22.87 15.36 -21.50
N GLU A 92 -22.64 15.16 -22.80
CA GLU A 92 -23.26 15.99 -23.84
C GLU A 92 -24.79 15.88 -23.79
N ASP A 93 -25.33 14.67 -23.66
CA ASP A 93 -26.78 14.46 -23.56
C ASP A 93 -27.36 15.18 -22.34
N LEU A 94 -26.68 15.14 -21.18
CA LEU A 94 -27.08 15.88 -19.99
C LEU A 94 -27.04 17.39 -20.19
N ILE A 95 -26.00 17.92 -20.85
CA ILE A 95 -25.88 19.36 -21.15
C ILE A 95 -27.04 19.78 -22.06
N GLN A 96 -27.31 19.02 -23.11
CA GLN A 96 -28.42 19.28 -24.04
C GLN A 96 -29.78 19.19 -23.35
N GLU A 97 -29.97 18.25 -22.44
CA GLU A 97 -31.18 18.13 -21.64
C GLU A 97 -31.37 19.34 -20.71
N SER A 98 -30.33 19.75 -19.98
CA SER A 98 -30.38 20.95 -19.12
C SER A 98 -30.59 22.24 -19.91
N MET A 99 -30.01 22.38 -21.11
CA MET A 99 -30.30 23.50 -22.01
C MET A 99 -31.77 23.53 -22.43
N LYS A 100 -32.37 22.39 -22.78
CA LYS A 100 -33.79 22.29 -23.13
C LYS A 100 -34.72 22.62 -21.96
N ARG A 101 -34.31 22.28 -20.73
CA ARG A 101 -35.05 22.60 -19.50
C ARG A 101 -34.96 24.08 -19.12
N GLY A 102 -34.00 24.82 -19.67
CA GLY A 102 -33.75 26.22 -19.31
C GLY A 102 -32.98 26.36 -17.99
N ASP A 103 -32.25 25.32 -17.54
CA ASP A 103 -31.48 25.35 -16.28
C ASP A 103 -30.38 26.44 -16.28
N PHE A 104 -30.00 26.93 -17.47
CA PHE A 104 -29.01 27.97 -17.68
C PHE A 104 -29.60 29.40 -17.76
N ASP A 105 -30.93 29.54 -17.73
CA ASP A 105 -31.62 30.82 -17.78
C ASP A 105 -31.79 31.42 -16.36
N ASN A 106 -31.66 32.75 -16.22
CA ASN A 106 -31.83 33.48 -14.96
C ASN A 106 -30.89 33.06 -13.82
N LEU A 107 -29.66 32.63 -14.15
CA LEU A 107 -28.66 32.26 -13.16
C LEU A 107 -28.30 33.44 -12.23
N PRO A 108 -28.02 33.17 -10.94
CA PRO A 108 -27.62 34.21 -10.00
C PRO A 108 -26.30 34.84 -10.46
N GLY A 109 -26.33 36.14 -10.79
CA GLY A 109 -25.16 36.87 -11.29
C GLY A 109 -25.05 36.95 -12.81
N GLN A 110 -26.05 36.49 -13.56
CA GLN A 110 -26.13 36.72 -15.01
C GLN A 110 -25.99 38.21 -15.34
N GLY A 111 -25.09 38.54 -16.28
CA GLY A 111 -24.80 39.91 -16.71
C GLY A 111 -23.92 40.74 -15.77
N LYS A 112 -23.51 40.20 -14.61
CA LYS A 112 -22.55 40.87 -13.70
C LYS A 112 -21.12 40.43 -14.02
N PRO A 113 -20.12 41.32 -13.88
CA PRO A 113 -18.72 40.93 -14.04
C PRO A 113 -18.32 39.86 -13.02
N LEU A 114 -17.47 38.94 -13.44
CA LEU A 114 -16.94 37.90 -12.56
C LEU A 114 -16.02 38.53 -11.50
N ASP A 115 -16.19 38.09 -10.25
CA ASP A 115 -15.31 38.50 -9.16
C ASP A 115 -14.00 37.70 -9.18
N TYR A 116 -12.89 38.42 -9.39
CA TYR A 116 -11.53 37.90 -9.40
C TYR A 116 -10.73 38.29 -8.14
N SER A 117 -11.35 38.87 -7.12
CA SER A 117 -10.67 39.33 -5.90
C SER A 117 -9.83 38.25 -5.19
N ALA A 118 -10.28 36.99 -5.24
CA ALA A 118 -9.60 35.83 -4.65
C ALA A 118 -8.72 35.04 -5.64
N HIS A 119 -8.50 35.54 -6.86
CA HIS A 119 -7.73 34.85 -7.88
C HIS A 119 -6.23 34.89 -7.55
N ASN A 120 -5.60 33.72 -7.45
CA ASN A 120 -4.15 33.62 -7.34
C ASN A 120 -3.52 33.83 -8.73
N PRO A 121 -2.69 34.88 -8.93
CA PRO A 121 -2.08 35.18 -10.23
C PRO A 121 -1.19 34.07 -10.79
N LEU A 122 -0.74 33.14 -9.93
CA LEU A 122 0.11 32.00 -10.31
C LEU A 122 -0.68 30.82 -10.88
N VAL A 123 -2.01 30.84 -10.81
CA VAL A 123 -2.88 29.76 -11.27
C VAL A 123 -3.60 30.19 -12.54
N ASP A 124 -3.56 29.36 -13.57
CA ASP A 124 -4.31 29.63 -14.80
C ASP A 124 -5.82 29.75 -14.52
N SER A 125 -6.46 30.65 -15.26
CA SER A 125 -7.89 30.96 -15.20
C SER A 125 -8.78 29.72 -15.30
N ALA A 126 -8.48 28.77 -16.20
CA ALA A 126 -9.28 27.56 -16.36
C ALA A 126 -9.17 26.67 -15.11
N THR A 127 -7.96 26.51 -14.57
CA THR A 127 -7.71 25.72 -13.36
C THR A 127 -8.39 26.33 -12.14
N TYR A 128 -8.32 27.65 -11.98
CA TYR A 128 -9.00 28.37 -10.91
C TYR A 128 -10.52 28.19 -10.99
N ASN A 129 -11.10 28.36 -12.18
CA ASN A 129 -12.55 28.23 -12.39
C ASN A 129 -13.03 26.79 -12.10
N ILE A 130 -12.30 25.78 -12.58
CA ILE A 130 -12.61 24.37 -12.30
C ILE A 130 -12.57 24.11 -10.78
N ASN A 131 -11.50 24.52 -10.10
CA ASN A 131 -11.39 24.34 -8.65
C ASN A 131 -12.52 25.05 -7.90
N LYS A 132 -12.90 26.26 -8.32
CA LYS A 132 -14.03 27.01 -7.75
C LYS A 132 -15.35 26.26 -7.94
N ILE A 133 -15.61 25.74 -9.13
CA ILE A 133 -16.81 24.95 -9.41
C ILE A 133 -16.84 23.68 -8.55
N LEU A 134 -15.72 22.97 -8.43
CA LEU A 134 -15.62 21.77 -7.61
C LEU A 134 -15.92 22.07 -6.13
N VAL A 135 -15.30 23.12 -5.57
CA VAL A 135 -15.54 23.53 -4.18
C VAL A 135 -16.98 23.95 -3.95
N ASN A 136 -17.59 24.71 -4.86
CA ASN A 136 -18.98 25.14 -4.75
C ASN A 136 -19.96 23.96 -4.76
N ASN A 137 -19.63 22.87 -5.46
CA ASN A 137 -20.39 21.62 -5.47
C ASN A 137 -20.06 20.68 -4.31
N GLY A 138 -19.21 21.10 -3.36
CA GLY A 138 -18.78 20.27 -2.23
C GLY A 138 -17.84 19.13 -2.62
N TYR A 139 -17.24 19.17 -3.80
CA TYR A 139 -16.26 18.17 -4.22
C TYR A 139 -14.91 18.43 -3.54
N ALA A 140 -14.37 17.39 -2.92
CA ALA A 140 -13.06 17.41 -2.29
C ALA A 140 -12.13 16.42 -3.00
N PRO A 141 -10.83 16.76 -3.18
CA PRO A 141 -9.83 15.82 -3.66
C PRO A 141 -9.80 14.54 -2.82
N GLU A 142 -9.46 13.42 -3.47
CA GLU A 142 -9.46 12.09 -2.86
C GLU A 142 -8.61 12.01 -1.57
N TRP A 143 -7.47 12.70 -1.52
CA TRP A 143 -6.64 12.68 -0.31
C TRP A 143 -7.33 13.35 0.88
N ILE A 144 -8.19 14.36 0.65
CA ILE A 144 -8.93 15.02 1.72
C ILE A 144 -9.99 14.06 2.27
N THR A 145 -10.77 13.42 1.40
CA THR A 145 -11.79 12.45 1.81
C THR A 145 -11.14 11.28 2.54
N LEU A 146 -10.08 10.70 1.97
CA LEU A 146 -9.33 9.60 2.58
C LEU A 146 -8.76 9.98 3.96
N SER A 147 -8.25 11.22 4.13
CA SER A 147 -7.77 11.69 5.43
C SER A 147 -8.88 11.81 6.47
N SER A 148 -10.10 12.16 6.03
CA SER A 148 -11.30 12.21 6.86
C SER A 148 -11.71 10.81 7.29
N ASP A 149 -11.71 9.87 6.34
CA ASP A 149 -12.10 8.48 6.57
C ASP A 149 -11.12 7.78 7.53
N ILE A 150 -9.81 7.94 7.32
CA ILE A 150 -8.78 7.43 8.25
C ILE A 150 -9.02 7.94 9.68
N ARG A 151 -9.35 9.23 9.85
CA ARG A 151 -9.64 9.81 11.18
C ARG A 151 -10.91 9.26 11.80
N LYS A 152 -11.94 8.99 11.00
CA LYS A 152 -13.20 8.41 11.48
C LYS A 152 -13.00 6.96 11.89
N GLU A 153 -12.35 6.16 11.05
CA GLU A 153 -12.10 4.74 11.27
C GLU A 153 -11.23 4.51 12.51
N ILE A 154 -10.14 5.27 12.67
CA ILE A 154 -9.30 5.13 13.87
C ILE A 154 -10.05 5.53 15.15
N LYS A 155 -10.92 6.54 15.07
CA LYS A 155 -11.75 6.96 16.20
C LYS A 155 -12.73 5.86 16.59
N GLN A 156 -13.46 5.31 15.62
CA GLN A 156 -14.40 4.21 15.83
C GLN A 156 -13.71 2.95 16.35
N ALA A 157 -12.54 2.59 15.81
CA ALA A 157 -11.78 1.43 16.28
C ALA A 157 -11.35 1.57 17.75
N ARG A 158 -10.90 2.77 18.15
CA ARG A 158 -10.53 3.08 19.53
C ARG A 158 -11.75 3.08 20.47
N GLU A 159 -12.87 3.65 20.03
CA GLU A 159 -14.13 3.65 20.78
C GLU A 159 -14.63 2.21 21.03
N ASN A 160 -14.65 1.38 19.99
CA ASN A 160 -15.04 -0.03 20.11
C ASN A 160 -14.17 -0.80 21.11
N LEU A 161 -12.85 -0.55 21.09
CA LEU A 161 -11.91 -1.15 22.03
C LEU A 161 -12.16 -0.67 23.46
N ALA A 162 -12.36 0.64 23.67
CA ALA A 162 -12.62 1.22 24.99
C ALA A 162 -13.93 0.67 25.61
N VAL A 163 -15.00 0.60 24.81
CA VAL A 163 -16.29 0.03 25.23
C VAL A 163 -16.16 -1.45 25.60
N ALA A 164 -15.46 -2.24 24.78
CA ALA A 164 -15.24 -3.66 25.08
C ALA A 164 -14.39 -3.85 26.36
N HIS A 165 -13.42 -2.98 26.59
CA HIS A 165 -12.63 -3.02 27.81
C HIS A 165 -13.46 -2.68 29.05
N LYS A 166 -14.27 -1.63 28.98
CA LYS A 166 -15.15 -1.20 30.08
C LYS A 166 -16.14 -2.31 30.47
N ARG A 167 -16.79 -2.93 29.48
CA ARG A 167 -17.67 -4.07 29.69
C ARG A 167 -16.97 -5.23 30.42
N ARG A 168 -15.73 -5.55 30.02
CA ARG A 168 -14.92 -6.57 30.69
C ARG A 168 -14.60 -6.18 32.14
N SER A 169 -14.32 -4.91 32.41
CA SER A 169 -14.02 -4.43 33.76
C SER A 169 -15.24 -4.48 34.69
N GLU A 170 -16.44 -4.28 34.16
CA GLU A 170 -17.69 -4.38 34.93
C GLU A 170 -18.04 -5.84 35.28
N ASN A 171 -17.71 -6.80 34.41
CA ASN A 171 -17.97 -8.23 34.63
C ASN A 171 -16.71 -9.12 34.45
N PRO A 172 -15.74 -9.09 35.39
CA PRO A 172 -14.46 -9.81 35.22
C PRO A 172 -14.59 -11.34 35.23
N THR A 173 -15.61 -11.88 35.90
CA THR A 173 -15.81 -13.33 36.09
C THR A 173 -16.42 -14.01 34.84
N SER A 174 -16.95 -13.22 33.90
CA SER A 174 -17.66 -13.74 32.73
C SER A 174 -16.68 -14.25 31.68
N ALA A 175 -16.68 -15.58 31.46
CA ALA A 175 -15.90 -16.20 30.38
C ALA A 175 -16.33 -15.72 28.98
N TYR A 176 -17.60 -15.31 28.83
CA TYR A 176 -18.12 -14.72 27.60
C TYR A 176 -17.46 -13.37 27.31
N ASP A 177 -17.38 -12.49 28.30
CA ASP A 177 -16.80 -11.15 28.13
C ASP A 177 -15.28 -11.20 27.91
N ALA A 178 -14.60 -12.19 28.50
CA ALA A 178 -13.19 -12.46 28.23
C ALA A 178 -12.95 -12.89 26.76
N ARG A 179 -13.79 -13.77 26.21
CA ARG A 179 -13.72 -14.18 24.80
C ARG A 179 -14.09 -13.02 23.86
N PHE A 180 -15.13 -12.27 24.20
CA PHE A 180 -15.53 -11.09 23.45
C PHE A 180 -14.40 -10.06 23.37
N TRP A 181 -13.73 -9.78 24.49
CA TRP A 181 -12.55 -8.92 24.53
C TRP A 181 -11.44 -9.42 23.60
N GLN A 182 -11.10 -10.71 23.67
CA GLN A 182 -10.07 -11.29 22.79
C GLN A 182 -10.43 -11.13 21.32
N GLN A 183 -11.68 -11.38 20.94
CA GLN A 183 -12.16 -11.17 19.57
C GLN A 183 -12.08 -9.71 19.16
N THR A 184 -12.49 -8.78 20.03
CA THR A 184 -12.39 -7.34 19.75
C THR A 184 -10.95 -6.89 19.57
N VAL A 185 -10.00 -7.42 20.36
CA VAL A 185 -8.56 -7.13 20.17
C VAL A 185 -8.05 -7.68 18.84
N VAL A 186 -8.48 -8.87 18.42
CA VAL A 186 -8.12 -9.45 17.12
C VAL A 186 -8.68 -8.59 15.98
N LYS A 187 -9.95 -8.17 16.07
CA LYS A 187 -10.57 -7.28 15.06
C LYS A 187 -9.91 -5.90 15.03
N PHE A 188 -9.60 -5.32 16.18
CA PHE A 188 -8.85 -4.07 16.24
C PHE A 188 -7.49 -4.19 15.52
N ARG A 189 -6.79 -5.33 15.64
CA ARG A 189 -5.54 -5.56 14.89
C ARG A 189 -5.78 -5.64 13.38
N THR A 190 -6.89 -6.21 12.92
CA THR A 190 -7.22 -6.23 11.49
C THR A 190 -7.58 -4.82 11.00
N ASP A 191 -8.37 -4.08 11.75
CA ASP A 191 -8.78 -2.71 11.43
C ASP A 191 -7.54 -1.80 11.30
N ILE A 192 -6.57 -1.90 12.23
CA ILE A 192 -5.32 -1.14 12.15
C ILE A 192 -4.51 -1.49 10.89
N LYS A 193 -4.51 -2.74 10.43
CA LYS A 193 -3.84 -3.12 9.18
C LYS A 193 -4.51 -2.46 7.97
N GLU A 194 -5.84 -2.46 7.93
CA GLU A 194 -6.61 -1.80 6.87
C GLU A 194 -6.41 -0.28 6.87
N ILE A 195 -6.44 0.34 8.05
CA ILE A 195 -6.15 1.76 8.24
C ILE A 195 -4.72 2.08 7.77
N ASN A 196 -3.74 1.24 8.09
CA ASN A 196 -2.36 1.43 7.64
C ASN A 196 -2.24 1.33 6.11
N ALA A 197 -2.96 0.41 5.46
CA ALA A 197 -3.00 0.36 3.99
C ALA A 197 -3.62 1.64 3.39
N LYS A 198 -4.64 2.22 4.03
CA LYS A 198 -5.21 3.52 3.64
C LYS A 198 -4.23 4.66 3.88
N ILE A 199 -3.45 4.61 4.96
CA ILE A 199 -2.37 5.59 5.24
C ILE A 199 -1.29 5.52 4.17
N ASP A 200 -0.89 4.32 3.75
CA ASP A 200 0.09 4.16 2.67
C ASP A 200 -0.44 4.77 1.37
N LYS A 201 -1.69 4.46 1.00
CA LYS A 201 -2.34 5.10 -0.15
C LYS A 201 -2.37 6.62 0.00
N TYR A 202 -2.76 7.13 1.16
CA TYR A 202 -2.79 8.56 1.46
C TYR A 202 -1.42 9.21 1.30
N ASN A 203 -0.36 8.60 1.81
CA ASN A 203 1.00 9.11 1.73
C ASN A 203 1.53 9.17 0.30
N LEU A 204 1.05 8.28 -0.57
CA LEU A 204 1.39 8.27 -2.00
C LEU A 204 0.68 9.37 -2.80
N ILE A 205 -0.54 9.76 -2.40
CA ILE A 205 -1.36 10.74 -3.14
C ILE A 205 -1.28 12.16 -2.58
N VAL A 206 -0.85 12.34 -1.33
CA VAL A 206 -0.82 13.66 -0.71
C VAL A 206 0.28 14.51 -1.35
N PRO A 207 -0.03 15.74 -1.84
CA PRO A 207 0.94 16.56 -2.54
C PRO A 207 1.99 17.21 -1.63
N PHE A 208 1.84 17.12 -0.30
CA PHE A 208 2.70 17.79 0.68
C PHE A 208 3.30 16.80 1.68
N LEU A 209 4.63 16.75 1.77
CA LEU A 209 5.36 15.85 2.69
C LEU A 209 4.97 16.08 4.17
N GLU A 210 4.76 17.32 4.57
CA GLU A 210 4.36 17.69 5.94
C GLU A 210 3.03 17.09 6.39
N LYS A 211 2.16 16.72 5.44
CA LYS A 211 0.85 16.14 5.73
C LYS A 211 0.86 14.62 5.76
N GLN A 212 1.97 13.97 5.39
CA GLN A 212 2.10 12.52 5.44
C GLN A 212 1.93 11.99 6.88
N LYS A 213 1.40 10.78 6.99
CA LYS A 213 1.05 10.14 8.26
C LYS A 213 1.98 8.96 8.54
N MET A 214 2.36 8.79 9.79
CA MET A 214 3.06 7.58 10.23
C MET A 214 2.06 6.44 10.44
N PRO A 215 2.38 5.20 10.04
CA PRO A 215 1.53 4.05 10.30
C PRO A 215 1.39 3.79 11.82
N TYR A 216 0.23 3.25 12.20
CA TYR A 216 -0.08 2.90 13.58
C TYR A 216 0.42 1.50 13.94
N SER A 217 0.91 1.34 15.16
CA SER A 217 1.21 0.02 15.74
C SER A 217 0.04 -0.43 16.61
N ALA A 218 -0.57 -1.57 16.29
CA ALA A 218 -1.76 -2.04 16.99
C ALA A 218 -1.52 -2.21 18.50
N GLU A 219 -0.40 -2.80 18.90
CA GLU A 219 -0.05 -3.02 20.31
C GLU A 219 0.14 -1.71 21.08
N ARG A 220 0.76 -0.71 20.43
CA ARG A 220 0.94 0.62 21.02
C ARG A 220 -0.38 1.34 21.19
N GLU A 221 -1.27 1.23 20.21
CA GLU A 221 -2.60 1.84 20.28
C GLU A 221 -3.48 1.17 21.34
N VAL A 222 -3.48 -0.17 21.45
CA VAL A 222 -4.20 -0.87 22.51
C VAL A 222 -3.76 -0.37 23.88
N ARG A 223 -2.44 -0.31 24.13
CA ARG A 223 -1.91 0.21 25.40
C ARG A 223 -2.38 1.65 25.66
N ARG A 224 -2.29 2.52 24.67
CA ARG A 224 -2.70 3.93 24.78
C ARG A 224 -4.18 4.08 25.15
N VAL A 225 -5.05 3.27 24.53
CA VAL A 225 -6.49 3.32 24.83
C VAL A 225 -6.77 2.82 26.24
N LEU A 226 -6.07 1.78 26.69
CA LEU A 226 -6.20 1.27 28.06
C LEU A 226 -5.74 2.28 29.12
N GLU A 227 -4.68 3.05 28.84
CA GLU A 227 -4.19 4.11 29.72
C GLU A 227 -5.15 5.32 29.79
N ASN A 228 -5.86 5.62 28.70
CA ASN A 228 -6.71 6.81 28.58
C ASN A 228 -8.16 6.45 28.20
N LEU A 229 -8.78 5.52 28.94
CA LEU A 229 -10.12 5.01 28.60
C LEU A 229 -11.18 6.11 28.51
N ASP A 230 -11.17 7.06 29.45
CA ASP A 230 -12.18 8.12 29.55
C ASP A 230 -12.21 9.03 28.32
N GLN A 231 -11.09 9.17 27.60
CA GLN A 231 -11.01 9.99 26.39
C GLN A 231 -11.69 9.34 25.18
N TYR A 232 -11.72 8.00 25.13
CA TYR A 232 -12.19 7.24 23.98
C TYR A 232 -13.57 6.62 24.21
N LEU A 233 -14.22 6.87 25.34
CA LEU A 233 -15.59 6.47 25.56
C LEU A 233 -16.55 7.45 24.85
N PRO A 234 -17.64 6.96 24.24
CA PRO A 234 -18.61 7.82 23.60
C PRO A 234 -19.26 8.75 24.63
N SER A 235 -19.25 10.06 24.32
CA SER A 235 -19.80 11.10 25.21
C SER A 235 -21.29 10.92 25.51
N ASP A 236 -22.03 10.25 24.61
CA ASP A 236 -23.48 10.10 24.68
C ASP A 236 -23.91 8.98 25.64
N GLY A 237 -22.98 8.25 26.24
CA GLY A 237 -23.27 7.12 27.15
C GLY A 237 -23.98 5.94 26.47
N SER A 238 -24.18 6.01 25.15
CA SER A 238 -24.73 4.93 24.34
C SER A 238 -23.67 3.87 24.12
N TYR A 239 -23.63 2.88 25.02
CA TYR A 239 -22.93 1.62 24.78
C TYR A 239 -23.76 0.78 23.80
N SER A 240 -24.02 1.28 22.59
CA SER A 240 -24.65 0.47 21.55
C SER A 240 -23.62 -0.51 21.03
N TYR A 241 -23.71 -1.73 21.55
CA TYR A 241 -22.91 -2.83 21.06
C TYR A 241 -23.32 -3.12 19.63
N ASN A 242 -22.38 -3.03 18.68
CA ASN A 242 -22.59 -3.61 17.36
C ASN A 242 -22.63 -5.14 17.50
N VAL A 243 -23.80 -5.66 17.86
CA VAL A 243 -24.11 -7.11 17.92
C VAL A 243 -23.87 -7.76 16.55
N SER A 244 -23.82 -6.97 15.47
CA SER A 244 -23.44 -7.43 14.12
C SER A 244 -22.07 -8.14 14.07
N LEU A 245 -21.15 -7.81 14.99
CA LEU A 245 -19.83 -8.47 15.08
C LEU A 245 -19.90 -9.95 15.50
N MET A 246 -21.03 -10.42 16.03
CA MET A 246 -21.29 -11.83 16.33
C MET A 246 -21.84 -12.60 15.11
N ALA A 247 -22.61 -11.94 14.24
CA ALA A 247 -23.32 -12.59 13.15
C ALA A 247 -22.38 -13.14 12.06
N GLU A 248 -21.28 -12.44 11.78
CA GLU A 248 -20.31 -12.87 10.75
C GLU A 248 -19.44 -14.04 11.18
N THR A 249 -19.23 -14.23 12.50
CA THR A 249 -18.39 -15.31 13.02
C THR A 249 -19.10 -16.66 13.17
N TYR A 250 -20.41 -16.73 12.92
CA TYR A 250 -21.15 -18.00 12.88
C TYR A 250 -21.11 -18.70 11.51
N GLN A 251 -20.40 -18.13 10.52
CA GLN A 251 -20.25 -18.77 9.20
C GLN A 251 -18.96 -19.57 8.99
N SER A 252 -18.09 -19.71 9.99
CA SER A 252 -16.94 -20.63 9.88
C SER A 252 -16.75 -21.48 11.13
N LEU A 253 -17.73 -22.34 11.43
CA LEU A 253 -17.39 -23.62 12.04
C LEU A 253 -16.83 -24.53 10.92
N PRO A 254 -15.79 -25.33 11.16
CA PRO A 254 -15.38 -26.34 10.19
C PRO A 254 -16.61 -27.18 9.87
N ASN A 255 -16.79 -27.51 8.59
CA ASN A 255 -17.93 -28.26 8.05
C ASN A 255 -18.01 -29.65 8.71
N GLN A 256 -18.45 -29.69 9.97
CA GLN A 256 -18.92 -30.90 10.63
C GLN A 256 -20.28 -31.14 10.00
N SER A 257 -20.36 -32.20 9.18
CA SER A 257 -21.62 -32.70 8.67
C SER A 257 -22.55 -32.92 9.85
N ILE A 258 -23.52 -32.02 10.02
CA ILE A 258 -24.57 -32.16 11.02
C ILE A 258 -25.41 -33.34 10.56
N ASP A 259 -25.32 -34.47 11.27
CA ASP A 259 -26.20 -35.60 11.04
C ASP A 259 -27.58 -35.28 11.64
N TRP A 260 -28.45 -34.73 10.79
CA TRP A 260 -29.81 -34.37 11.14
C TRP A 260 -30.63 -35.55 11.69
N ARG A 261 -30.22 -36.81 11.45
CA ARG A 261 -30.88 -37.97 12.06
C ARG A 261 -30.68 -38.03 13.56
N GLN A 262 -29.48 -37.73 14.05
CA GLN A 262 -29.16 -37.74 15.48
C GLN A 262 -29.92 -36.63 16.20
N VAL A 263 -29.92 -35.43 15.62
CA VAL A 263 -30.62 -34.24 16.15
C VAL A 263 -32.12 -34.49 16.26
N TRP A 264 -32.74 -35.08 15.23
CA TRP A 264 -34.17 -35.42 15.28
C TRP A 264 -34.48 -36.58 16.24
N HIS A 265 -33.52 -37.48 16.49
CA HIS A 265 -33.68 -38.52 17.50
C HIS A 265 -33.73 -37.91 18.91
N ASP A 266 -32.79 -37.02 19.24
CA ASP A 266 -32.70 -36.38 20.54
C ASP A 266 -33.91 -35.49 20.84
N ILE A 267 -34.38 -34.72 19.84
CA ILE A 267 -35.61 -33.92 19.97
C ILE A 267 -36.82 -34.83 20.23
N LYS A 268 -36.95 -35.95 19.51
CA LYS A 268 -38.04 -36.90 19.73
C LYS A 268 -37.98 -37.54 21.12
N GLN A 269 -36.79 -37.82 21.65
CA GLN A 269 -36.62 -38.36 23.00
C GLN A 269 -37.08 -37.37 24.08
N ILE A 270 -36.77 -36.09 23.91
CA ILE A 270 -37.20 -35.02 24.84
C ILE A 270 -38.74 -34.95 24.92
N PHE A 271 -39.43 -35.02 23.78
CA PHE A 271 -40.90 -35.00 23.75
C PHE A 271 -41.55 -36.33 24.19
N LYS A 272 -40.81 -37.44 24.13
CA LYS A 272 -41.29 -38.75 24.60
C LYS A 272 -41.17 -38.90 26.13
N ALA A 273 -40.17 -38.26 26.73
CA ALA A 273 -39.96 -38.23 28.19
C ALA A 273 -40.97 -37.33 28.94
N GLY A 274 -41.65 -36.41 28.26
CA GLY A 274 -42.69 -35.54 28.83
C GLY A 274 -44.11 -36.13 28.87
N LYS A 275 -44.29 -37.41 28.54
CA LYS A 275 -45.55 -38.17 28.67
C LYS A 275 -45.34 -39.38 29.58
N GLN A 276 -45.06 -39.13 30.86
CA GLN A 276 -45.39 -40.00 31.98
C GLN A 276 -45.90 -39.14 33.13
#